data_AF-A0A3B0CLM9-F1
#
_entry.id   AF-A0A3B0CLM9-F1
#
_cell.length_a   1.000
_cell.length_b   1.000
_cell.length_c   1.000
_cell.angle_alpha   90.00
_cell.angle_beta   90.00
_cell.angle_gamma   90.00
#
_symmetry.space_group_name_H-M   'P 1'
#
loop_
_entity.id
_entity.type
_entity.pdbx_description
1 polymer ?
#
loop_
_entity_poly.entity_id
_entity_poly.type
_entity_poly.pdbx_seq_one_letter_code
_entity_poly.pdbx_strand_id
1 'polypeptide(L)'
;MDPYKKLAAVLENRMAGHASTALSGVPSELGTMTGSGLKLDSFKHEIQDFWVADWSIKLKLPAFSLSGRVNGLRDGDGEEVSGTGAFQFDEADIEEVQLMLKDSLKPGDRVLAVPVSGGSEAVVLCKVVR
;
A
#
# COMPACT_ATOMS: atom_id res chain seq x y z
N MET A 1 5.62 -27.15 43.96
CA MET A 1 5.46 -26.03 43.00
C MET A 1 4.26 -25.22 43.47
N ASP A 2 4.42 -23.93 43.75
CA ASP A 2 3.40 -23.12 44.45
C ASP A 2 2.31 -22.63 43.48
N PRO A 3 1.04 -23.05 43.63
CA PRO A 3 -0.05 -22.69 42.74
C PRO A 3 -0.35 -21.18 42.73
N TYR A 4 -0.08 -20.47 43.83
CA TYR A 4 -0.29 -19.02 43.91
C TYR A 4 0.75 -18.24 43.10
N LYS A 5 2.01 -18.72 43.07
CA LYS A 5 3.06 -18.16 42.20
C LYS A 5 2.73 -18.37 40.72
N LYS A 6 2.11 -19.51 40.38
CA LYS A 6 1.69 -19.79 39.00
C LYS A 6 0.54 -18.87 38.57
N LEU A 7 -0.42 -18.62 39.45
CA LEU A 7 -1.52 -17.68 39.19
C LEU A 7 -1.00 -16.23 39.06
N ALA A 8 -0.11 -15.81 39.95
CA ALA A 8 0.51 -14.48 39.90
C ALA A 8 1.30 -14.27 38.60
N ALA A 9 2.10 -15.26 38.19
CA ALA A 9 2.85 -15.21 36.92
C ALA A 9 1.92 -15.15 35.69
N VAL A 10 0.78 -15.86 35.72
CA VAL A 10 -0.22 -15.78 34.65
C VAL A 10 -0.91 -14.40 34.64
N LEU A 11 -1.19 -13.83 35.81
CA LEU A 11 -1.81 -12.51 35.94
C LEU A 11 -0.85 -11.41 35.46
N GLU A 12 0.41 -11.45 35.87
CA GLU A 12 1.46 -10.53 35.41
C GLU A 12 1.68 -10.62 33.91
N ASN A 13 1.75 -11.83 33.34
CA ASN A 13 1.89 -11.99 31.90
C ASN A 13 0.70 -11.42 31.11
N ARG A 14 -0.52 -11.54 31.63
CA ARG A 14 -1.71 -10.92 31.01
C ARG A 14 -1.72 -9.41 31.17
N MET A 15 -1.34 -8.89 32.34
CA MET A 15 -1.24 -7.44 32.58
C MET A 15 -0.14 -6.81 31.73
N ALA A 16 1.02 -7.44 31.58
CA ALA A 16 2.09 -6.99 30.71
C ALA A 16 1.65 -7.00 29.23
N GLY A 17 0.91 -8.04 28.80
CA GLY A 17 0.29 -8.08 27.47
C GLY A 17 -0.64 -6.90 27.25
N HIS A 18 -1.64 -6.71 28.12
CA HIS A 18 -2.60 -5.61 28.00
C HIS A 18 -1.96 -4.21 28.14
N ALA A 19 -0.98 -4.05 29.01
CA ALA A 19 -0.26 -2.79 29.18
C ALA A 19 0.61 -2.47 27.96
N SER A 20 1.25 -3.47 27.34
CA SER A 20 2.00 -3.29 26.11
C SER A 20 1.10 -2.85 24.95
N THR A 21 -0.09 -3.43 24.83
CA THR A 21 -1.11 -3.02 23.85
C THR A 21 -1.67 -1.63 24.12
N ALA A 22 -1.83 -1.26 25.39
CA ALA A 22 -2.29 0.07 25.78
C ALA A 22 -1.22 1.17 25.58
N LEU A 23 0.08 0.83 25.69
CA LEU A 23 1.19 1.76 25.55
C LEU A 23 1.68 1.88 24.09
N SER A 24 1.53 0.84 23.27
CA SER A 24 2.02 0.82 21.88
C SER A 24 1.13 1.56 20.89
N GLY A 25 -0.09 1.93 21.28
CA GLY A 25 -1.13 2.32 20.31
C GLY A 25 -1.58 1.12 19.46
N VAL A 26 -2.50 1.38 18.52
CA VAL A 26 -3.04 0.36 17.60
C VAL A 26 -1.89 -0.26 16.80
N PRO A 27 -1.50 -1.52 17.06
CA PRO A 27 -0.32 -2.09 16.42
C PRO A 27 -0.63 -2.33 14.95
N SER A 28 0.16 -1.72 14.05
CA SER A 28 0.13 -2.09 12.65
C SER A 28 0.63 -3.52 12.51
N GLU A 29 -0.01 -4.26 11.61
CA GLU A 29 0.22 -5.68 11.43
C GLU A 29 0.32 -6.00 9.94
N LEU A 30 1.02 -7.08 9.62
CA LEU A 30 1.05 -7.56 8.26
C LEU A 30 -0.18 -8.42 7.95
N GLY A 31 -0.59 -8.35 6.70
CA GLY A 31 -1.66 -9.18 6.16
C GLY A 31 -1.37 -9.60 4.73
N THR A 32 -2.20 -10.51 4.24
CA THR A 32 -2.18 -10.98 2.86
C THR A 32 -3.53 -10.69 2.23
N MET A 33 -3.51 -10.09 1.04
CA MET A 33 -4.69 -9.96 0.20
C MET A 33 -5.13 -11.33 -0.27
N THR A 34 -6.40 -11.65 -0.13
CA THR A 34 -7.01 -12.88 -0.67
C THR A 34 -7.78 -12.53 -1.96
N GLY A 35 -8.48 -13.50 -2.55
CA GLY A 35 -9.40 -13.24 -3.66
C GLY A 35 -10.63 -12.40 -3.29
N SER A 36 -10.97 -12.33 -2.00
CA SER A 36 -12.23 -11.77 -1.50
C SER A 36 -12.08 -10.73 -0.39
N GLY A 37 -10.86 -10.47 0.09
CA GLY A 37 -10.66 -9.66 1.28
C GLY A 37 -9.21 -9.58 1.74
N LEU A 38 -9.05 -9.26 3.02
CA LEU A 38 -7.78 -9.13 3.72
C LEU A 38 -7.68 -10.15 4.83
N LYS A 39 -6.55 -10.85 4.88
CA LYS A 39 -6.22 -11.81 5.93
C LYS A 39 -5.04 -11.28 6.75
N LEU A 40 -5.31 -10.79 7.96
CA LEU A 40 -4.26 -10.45 8.92
C LEU A 40 -3.59 -11.73 9.45
N ASP A 41 -2.33 -11.64 9.85
CA ASP A 41 -1.54 -12.79 10.32
C ASP A 41 -1.97 -13.27 11.72
N SER A 42 -2.35 -12.34 12.59
CA SER A 42 -2.75 -12.54 13.99
C SER A 42 -4.23 -12.88 14.12
N PHE A 43 -5.03 -12.58 13.09
CA PHE A 43 -6.48 -12.79 13.11
C PHE A 43 -6.87 -14.01 12.28
N LYS A 44 -7.69 -14.91 12.84
CA LYS A 44 -8.05 -16.18 12.20
C LYS A 44 -9.07 -16.05 11.07
N HIS A 45 -9.83 -14.97 11.01
CA HIS A 45 -10.85 -14.78 9.97
C HIS A 45 -10.37 -13.79 8.91
N GLU A 46 -11.00 -13.87 7.74
CA GLU A 46 -10.78 -12.93 6.65
C GLU A 46 -11.73 -11.74 6.79
N ILE A 47 -11.22 -10.54 6.55
CA ILE A 47 -11.97 -9.29 6.59
C ILE A 47 -12.31 -8.93 5.14
N GLN A 48 -13.57 -9.05 4.76
CA GLN A 48 -14.02 -8.75 3.39
C GLN A 48 -14.11 -7.24 3.16
N ASP A 49 -14.71 -6.52 4.11
CA ASP A 49 -14.90 -5.06 4.05
C ASP A 49 -13.74 -4.34 4.75
N PHE A 50 -12.57 -4.36 4.12
CA PHE A 50 -11.41 -3.60 4.60
C PHE A 50 -11.34 -2.22 3.93
N TRP A 51 -10.71 -1.27 4.63
CA TRP A 51 -10.44 0.08 4.13
C TRP A 51 -9.05 0.15 3.50
N VAL A 52 -8.84 1.11 2.61
CA VAL A 52 -7.52 1.41 2.03
C VAL A 52 -7.22 2.87 2.30
N ALA A 53 -6.01 3.16 2.78
CA ALA A 53 -5.55 4.53 2.95
C ALA A 53 -5.37 5.18 1.58
N ASP A 54 -6.00 6.34 1.39
CA ASP A 54 -5.84 7.17 0.21
C ASP A 54 -4.87 8.32 0.53
N TRP A 55 -4.01 8.64 -0.43
CA TRP A 55 -3.01 9.69 -0.28
C TRP A 55 -2.95 10.56 -1.52
N SER A 56 -2.90 11.87 -1.26
CA SER A 56 -2.51 12.88 -2.24
C SER A 56 -1.02 13.15 -2.06
N ILE A 57 -0.22 12.89 -3.09
CA ILE A 57 1.24 13.03 -3.07
C ILE A 57 1.73 13.99 -4.14
N LYS A 58 2.91 14.55 -3.92
CA LYS A 58 3.65 15.28 -4.94
C LYS A 58 4.53 14.32 -5.73
N LEU A 59 4.34 14.24 -7.05
CA LEU A 59 5.14 13.40 -7.95
C LEU A 59 6.22 14.26 -8.61
N LYS A 60 7.48 13.89 -8.39
CA LYS A 60 8.62 14.48 -9.10
C LYS A 60 9.00 13.60 -10.29
N LEU A 61 8.86 14.13 -11.50
CA LEU A 61 9.29 13.49 -12.74
C LEU A 61 10.66 14.06 -13.14
N PRO A 62 11.74 13.25 -13.13
CA PRO A 62 13.04 13.70 -13.61
C PRO A 62 12.98 13.94 -15.11
N ALA A 63 13.90 14.74 -15.65
CA ALA A 63 14.02 14.89 -17.10
C ALA A 63 14.22 13.52 -17.78
N PHE A 64 13.47 13.25 -18.85
CA PHE A 64 13.51 11.98 -19.57
C PHE A 64 13.34 12.18 -21.08
N SER A 65 13.66 11.15 -21.87
CA SER A 65 13.40 11.16 -23.30
C SER A 65 12.61 9.93 -23.74
N LEU A 66 11.67 10.13 -24.65
CA LEU A 66 10.91 9.06 -25.29
C LEU A 66 11.23 9.02 -26.78
N SER A 67 11.42 7.83 -27.33
CA SER A 67 11.49 7.63 -28.77
C SER A 67 10.16 7.09 -29.26
N GLY A 68 9.59 7.72 -30.28
CA GLY A 68 8.29 7.34 -30.81
C GLY A 68 8.24 7.45 -32.34
N ARG A 69 7.35 6.67 -32.96
CA ARG A 69 7.03 6.87 -34.37
C ARG A 69 6.11 8.08 -34.49
N VAL A 70 6.48 9.02 -35.35
CA VAL A 70 5.70 10.20 -35.69
C VAL A 70 5.14 9.99 -37.09
N ASN A 71 3.82 10.11 -37.21
CA ASN A 71 3.08 10.03 -38.47
C ASN A 71 2.36 11.36 -38.70
N GLY A 72 2.01 11.65 -39.95
CA GLY A 72 1.25 12.86 -40.30
C GLY A 72 2.09 14.15 -40.36
N LEU A 73 3.43 14.02 -40.40
CA LEU A 73 4.27 15.14 -40.81
C LEU A 73 4.11 15.32 -42.33
N ARG A 74 4.23 16.55 -42.81
CA ARG A 74 4.26 16.85 -44.25
C ARG A 74 5.57 17.50 -44.62
N ASP A 75 6.09 17.15 -45.78
CA ASP A 75 7.24 17.85 -46.35
C ASP A 75 6.82 19.15 -47.06
N GLY A 76 7.80 19.83 -47.69
CA GLY A 76 7.57 21.07 -48.42
C GLY A 76 6.69 20.91 -49.67
N ASP A 77 6.54 19.69 -50.18
CA ASP A 77 5.71 19.34 -51.33
C ASP A 77 4.31 18.85 -50.90
N GLY A 78 4.09 18.70 -49.59
CA GLY A 78 2.80 18.33 -48.99
C GLY A 78 2.59 16.81 -48.85
N GLU A 79 3.60 16.00 -49.16
CA GLU A 79 3.57 14.55 -49.04
C GLU A 79 3.70 14.11 -47.58
N GLU A 80 3.10 12.97 -47.23
CA GLU A 80 3.19 12.45 -45.86
C GLU A 80 4.56 11.85 -45.58
N VAL A 81 5.19 12.35 -44.52
CA VAL A 81 6.43 11.82 -43.98
C VAL A 81 6.16 11.21 -42.62
N SER A 82 6.69 10.00 -42.40
CA SER A 82 6.73 9.36 -41.09
C SER A 82 8.18 9.07 -40.71
N GLY A 83 8.46 9.07 -39.41
CA GLY A 83 9.81 8.88 -38.91
C GLY A 83 9.83 8.53 -37.43
N THR A 84 11.04 8.39 -36.88
CA THR A 84 11.25 8.22 -35.44
C THR A 84 11.70 9.56 -34.88
N GLY A 85 10.89 10.11 -33.97
CA GLY A 85 11.20 11.32 -33.21
C GLY A 85 11.72 10.97 -31.83
N ALA A 86 12.66 11.76 -31.34
CA ALA A 86 13.05 11.79 -29.93
C ALA A 86 12.39 13.00 -29.26
N PHE A 87 11.63 12.74 -28.20
CA PHE A 87 10.92 13.75 -27.42
C PHE A 87 11.63 13.91 -26.09
N GLN A 88 12.11 15.12 -25.80
CA GLN A 88 12.73 15.45 -24.52
C GLN A 88 11.70 16.13 -23.62
N PHE A 89 11.62 15.67 -22.38
CA PHE A 89 10.77 16.22 -21.34
C PHE A 89 11.66 16.74 -20.23
N ASP A 90 11.44 18.00 -19.85
CA ASP A 90 12.13 18.62 -18.72
C ASP A 90 11.63 18.05 -17.39
N GLU A 91 12.41 18.26 -16.33
CA GLU A 91 11.99 17.92 -14.97
C GLU A 91 10.69 18.67 -14.61
N ALA A 92 9.73 17.94 -14.04
CA ALA A 92 8.43 18.48 -13.67
C ALA A 92 7.99 17.99 -12.29
N ASP A 93 7.38 18.90 -11.54
CA ASP A 93 6.72 18.63 -10.26
C ASP A 93 5.20 18.63 -10.50
N ILE A 94 4.53 17.53 -10.21
CA ILE A 94 3.07 17.41 -10.28
C ILE A 94 2.52 17.35 -8.86
N GLU A 95 1.71 18.35 -8.52
CA GLU A 95 1.03 18.41 -7.24
C GLU A 95 -0.26 17.58 -7.24
N GLU A 96 -0.69 17.16 -6.05
CA GLU A 96 -1.99 16.51 -5.79
C GLU A 96 -2.27 15.23 -6.61
N VAL A 97 -1.25 14.40 -6.82
CA VAL A 97 -1.43 13.11 -7.49
C VAL A 97 -2.09 12.12 -6.53
N GLN A 98 -3.23 11.57 -6.95
CA GLN A 98 -3.93 10.51 -6.21
C GLN A 98 -3.27 9.15 -6.43
N LEU A 99 -2.93 8.48 -5.33
CA LEU A 99 -2.38 7.13 -5.37
C LEU A 99 -3.51 6.09 -5.26
N MET A 100 -3.88 5.49 -6.38
CA MET A 100 -4.91 4.43 -6.43
C MET A 100 -4.35 3.08 -5.93
N LEU A 101 -4.06 2.98 -4.64
CA LEU A 101 -3.48 1.76 -4.05
C LEU A 101 -4.38 0.55 -4.25
N LYS A 102 -5.70 0.70 -4.02
CA LYS A 102 -6.68 -0.40 -4.10
C LYS A 102 -6.63 -1.12 -5.45
N ASP A 103 -6.49 -0.38 -6.54
CA ASP A 103 -6.49 -0.93 -7.90
C ASP A 103 -5.20 -1.71 -8.22
N SER A 104 -4.13 -1.46 -7.46
CA SER A 104 -2.85 -2.14 -7.62
C SER A 104 -2.73 -3.43 -6.80
N LEU A 105 -3.58 -3.62 -5.78
CA LEU A 105 -3.54 -4.77 -4.88
C LEU A 105 -4.13 -6.01 -5.54
N LYS A 106 -3.42 -7.13 -5.42
CA LYS A 106 -3.82 -8.42 -5.99
C LYS A 106 -3.81 -9.53 -4.94
N PRO A 107 -4.59 -10.61 -5.14
CA PRO A 107 -4.52 -11.77 -4.27
C PRO A 107 -3.08 -12.29 -4.17
N GLY A 108 -2.64 -12.58 -2.94
CA GLY A 108 -1.27 -12.96 -2.62
C GLY A 108 -0.35 -11.79 -2.25
N ASP A 109 -0.76 -10.55 -2.49
CA ASP A 109 0.04 -9.39 -2.09
C ASP A 109 0.13 -9.29 -0.57
N ARG A 110 1.36 -9.06 -0.08
CA ARG A 110 1.59 -8.72 1.32
C ARG A 110 1.34 -7.24 1.54
N VAL A 111 0.66 -6.93 2.62
CA VAL A 111 0.29 -5.56 2.96
C VAL A 111 0.58 -5.27 4.43
N LEU A 112 0.82 -4.00 4.74
CA LEU A 112 0.79 -3.49 6.10
C LEU A 112 -0.60 -2.89 6.34
N ALA A 113 -1.28 -3.35 7.39
CA ALA A 113 -2.62 -2.91 7.74
C ALA A 113 -2.71 -2.55 9.23
N VAL A 114 -3.63 -1.67 9.56
CA VAL A 114 -3.92 -1.28 10.94
C VAL A 114 -5.30 -1.83 11.29
N PRO A 115 -5.41 -2.80 12.23
CA PRO A 115 -6.70 -3.27 12.70
C PRO A 115 -7.41 -2.15 13.46
N VAL A 116 -8.64 -1.84 13.08
CA VAL A 116 -9.49 -0.82 13.72
C VAL A 116 -10.74 -1.49 14.30
N SER A 117 -11.54 -0.74 15.06
CA SER A 117 -12.78 -1.24 15.65
C SER A 117 -12.61 -2.51 16.50
N GLY A 118 -11.47 -2.67 17.16
CA GLY A 118 -11.16 -3.86 17.97
C GLY A 118 -10.77 -5.11 17.15
N GLY A 119 -10.39 -4.93 15.88
CA GLY A 119 -9.90 -6.00 14.99
C GLY A 119 -10.97 -6.59 14.08
N SER A 120 -12.21 -6.09 14.12
CA SER A 120 -13.27 -6.48 13.17
C SER A 120 -13.07 -5.87 11.78
N GLU A 121 -12.37 -4.75 11.73
CA GLU A 121 -12.07 -4.00 10.51
C GLU A 121 -10.56 -3.74 10.43
N ALA A 122 -10.08 -3.41 9.24
CA ALA A 122 -8.69 -3.05 9.04
C ALA A 122 -8.53 -2.01 7.95
N VAL A 123 -7.56 -1.13 8.11
CA VAL A 123 -7.14 -0.15 7.10
C VAL A 123 -5.82 -0.63 6.52
N VAL A 124 -5.81 -1.00 5.24
CA VAL A 124 -4.59 -1.27 4.50
C VAL A 124 -3.88 0.05 4.25
N LEU A 125 -2.65 0.15 4.77
CA LEU A 125 -1.78 1.28 4.50
C LEU A 125 -1.10 1.04 3.17
N CYS A 126 -0.18 0.08 3.06
CA CYS A 126 0.61 -0.09 1.85
C CYS A 126 0.82 -1.56 1.48
N LYS A 127 1.20 -1.79 0.21
CA LYS A 127 1.78 -3.06 -0.23
C LYS A 127 3.23 -3.16 0.24
N VAL A 128 3.61 -4.31 0.76
CA VAL A 128 4.98 -4.63 1.16
C VAL A 128 5.69 -5.28 -0.02
N VAL A 129 6.79 -4.66 -0.46
CA VAL A 129 7.67 -5.15 -1.52
C VAL A 129 9.04 -5.53 -0.92
N ARG A 130 9.71 -6.51 -1.52
CA ARG A 130 11.07 -6.93 -1.16
C ARG A 130 12.05 -6.47 -2.22
#